data_AF-A0A0X6ZP85-F1
#
_entry.id   AF-A0A0X6ZP85-F1
#
_cell.length_a   1.000
_cell.length_b   1.000
_cell.length_c   1.000
_cell.angle_alpha   90.00
_cell.angle_beta   90.00
_cell.angle_gamma   90.00
#
_symmetry.space_group_name_H-M   'P 1'
#
loop_
_entity.id
_entity.type
_entity.pdbx_description
1 polymer ?
#
loop_
_entity_poly.entity_id
_entity_poly.type
_entity_poly.pdbx_seq_one_letter_code
_entity_poly.pdbx_strand_id
1 'polypeptide(L)'
;MALADKFVVVPFAERRPEMVNVDWKLAPKNARWWAVDANGEAHWFCEPDIAAFTDFWFSEPIGAPSFGFDGDWRSSLTERPSRFGLVR
;
A
#
# COMPACT_ATOMS: atom_id res chain seq x y z
N MET A 1 -28.38 -18.24 38.39
CA MET A 1 -27.87 -16.93 37.93
C MET A 1 -26.83 -17.23 36.85
N ALA A 2 -27.22 -17.23 35.58
CA ALA A 2 -26.32 -17.54 34.46
C ALA A 2 -25.83 -16.24 33.84
N LEU A 3 -24.53 -15.99 33.91
CA LEU A 3 -23.87 -14.86 33.24
C LEU A 3 -23.75 -15.25 31.76
N ALA A 4 -24.62 -14.73 30.91
CA ALA A 4 -24.46 -14.86 29.47
C ALA A 4 -23.37 -13.88 29.03
N ASP A 5 -22.19 -14.41 28.70
CA ASP A 5 -21.14 -13.64 28.03
C ASP A 5 -21.69 -13.16 26.69
N LYS A 6 -21.91 -11.84 26.61
CA LYS A 6 -22.35 -11.17 25.40
C LYS A 6 -21.13 -11.05 24.49
N PHE A 7 -21.00 -11.94 23.52
CA PHE A 7 -20.12 -11.70 22.38
C PHE A 7 -20.61 -10.44 21.66
N VAL A 8 -19.86 -9.35 21.81
CA VAL A 8 -20.06 -8.15 21.00
C VAL A 8 -19.58 -8.48 19.60
N VAL A 9 -20.50 -8.86 18.73
CA VAL A 9 -20.24 -8.89 17.28
C VAL A 9 -20.16 -7.43 16.84
N VAL A 10 -18.95 -6.90 16.80
CA VAL A 10 -18.69 -5.59 16.19
C VAL A 10 -18.99 -5.76 14.70
N PRO A 11 -19.92 -4.99 14.11
CA PRO A 11 -20.10 -5.01 12.67
C PRO A 11 -18.75 -4.67 12.03
N PHE A 12 -18.43 -5.31 10.90
CA PHE A 12 -17.32 -4.93 10.01
C PHE A 12 -17.62 -3.54 9.42
N ALA A 13 -17.75 -2.53 10.28
CA ALA A 13 -18.10 -1.18 9.93
C ALA A 13 -16.98 -0.67 9.05
N GLU A 14 -17.28 -0.56 7.76
CA GLU A 14 -16.84 0.50 6.87
C GLU A 14 -15.44 1.04 7.20
N ARG A 15 -14.43 0.17 7.18
CA ARG A 15 -13.04 0.62 7.16
C ARG A 15 -12.85 1.23 5.79
N ARG A 16 -13.20 2.52 5.63
CA ARG A 16 -12.69 3.31 4.52
C ARG A 16 -11.18 3.09 4.59
N PRO A 17 -10.54 2.50 3.58
CA PRO A 17 -9.09 2.45 3.58
C PRO A 17 -8.66 3.91 3.75
N GLU A 18 -7.92 4.20 4.82
CA GLU A 18 -7.35 5.52 4.98
C GLU A 18 -6.43 5.71 3.78
N MET A 19 -6.92 6.47 2.80
CA MET A 19 -6.19 6.70 1.57
C MET A 19 -5.03 7.61 1.93
N VAL A 20 -3.87 7.01 2.12
CA VAL A 20 -2.63 7.75 2.33
C VAL A 20 -2.39 8.66 1.14
N ASN A 21 -2.11 9.94 1.42
CA ASN A 21 -1.79 10.90 0.38
C ASN A 21 -0.32 10.77 -0.02
N VAL A 22 -0.02 9.73 -0.80
CA VAL A 22 1.32 9.43 -1.31
C VAL A 22 1.74 10.49 -2.32
N ASP A 23 2.85 11.19 -2.04
CA ASP A 23 3.42 12.14 -3.02
C ASP A 23 4.24 11.40 -4.08
N TRP A 24 3.56 11.00 -5.15
CA TRP A 24 4.16 10.29 -6.30
C TRP A 24 5.19 11.12 -7.09
N LYS A 25 5.42 12.39 -6.75
CA LYS A 25 6.53 13.18 -7.32
C LYS A 25 7.89 12.76 -6.77
N LEU A 26 7.92 12.16 -5.57
CA LEU A 26 9.14 11.63 -4.94
C LEU A 26 9.47 10.21 -5.39
N ALA A 27 8.52 9.55 -6.05
CA ALA A 27 8.66 8.16 -6.46
C ALA A 27 9.60 8.01 -7.67
N PRO A 28 10.40 6.93 -7.74
CA PRO A 28 11.11 6.55 -8.95
C PRO A 28 10.20 6.52 -10.20
N LYS A 29 10.80 6.69 -11.38
CA LYS A 29 10.05 6.78 -12.65
C LYS A 29 9.18 5.55 -12.89
N ASN A 30 9.71 4.36 -12.59
CA ASN A 30 9.05 3.07 -12.74
C ASN A 30 8.33 2.60 -11.47
N ALA A 31 8.26 3.41 -10.41
CA ALA A 31 7.48 3.06 -9.23
C ALA A 31 5.99 2.94 -9.60
N ARG A 32 5.42 1.79 -9.26
CA ARG A 32 4.03 1.43 -9.53
C ARG A 32 3.22 1.28 -8.25
N TRP A 33 3.84 0.85 -7.16
CA TRP A 33 3.20 0.75 -5.85
C TRP A 33 4.03 1.38 -4.75
N TRP A 34 3.34 1.77 -3.68
CA TRP A 34 3.90 2.17 -2.40
C TRP A 34 3.25 1.32 -1.31
N ALA A 35 4.03 0.84 -0.35
CA ALA A 35 3.49 0.14 0.82
C ALA A 35 4.43 0.24 2.02
N VAL A 36 3.87 0.02 3.21
CA VAL A 36 4.59 -0.12 4.47
C VAL A 36 4.70 -1.61 4.82
N ASP A 37 5.86 -2.04 5.28
CA ASP A 37 6.08 -3.41 5.73
C ASP A 37 5.73 -3.61 7.22
N ALA A 38 5.92 -4.84 7.72
CA ALA A 38 5.62 -5.18 9.10
C ALA A 38 6.52 -4.46 10.14
N ASN A 39 7.65 -3.89 9.70
CA ASN A 39 8.56 -3.12 10.55
C ASN A 39 8.20 -1.63 10.58
N GLY A 40 7.22 -1.20 9.78
CA GLY A 40 6.84 0.20 9.65
C GLY A 40 7.69 0.98 8.64
N GLU A 41 8.50 0.28 7.83
CA GLU A 41 9.30 0.92 6.78
C GLU A 41 8.49 1.01 5.50
N ALA A 42 8.53 2.18 4.86
CA ALA A 42 7.82 2.44 3.62
C ALA A 42 8.74 2.22 2.41
N HIS A 43 8.20 1.61 1.36
CA HIS A 43 8.95 1.24 0.17
C HIS A 43 8.17 1.54 -1.12
N TRP A 44 8.89 1.90 -2.17
CA TRP A 44 8.43 1.89 -3.55
C TRP A 44 8.68 0.52 -4.17
N PHE A 45 7.68 -0.01 -4.86
CA PHE A 45 7.79 -1.20 -5.69
C PHE A 45 7.63 -0.81 -7.14
N CYS A 46 8.60 -1.21 -7.95
CA CYS A 46 8.70 -0.78 -9.33
C CYS A 46 8.17 -1.83 -10.30
N GLU A 47 7.65 -1.36 -11.42
CA GLU A 47 7.64 -2.15 -12.64
C GLU A 47 9.09 -2.49 -13.00
N PRO A 48 9.41 -3.76 -13.26
CA PRO A 48 10.69 -4.21 -13.74
C PRO A 48 11.05 -3.58 -15.04
N ASP A 49 12.32 -3.25 -15.05
CA ASP A 49 13.07 -2.99 -16.24
C ASP A 49 13.41 -4.37 -16.84
N ILE A 50 12.45 -4.99 -17.55
CA ILE A 50 12.67 -6.28 -18.20
C ILE A 50 13.71 -6.06 -19.30
N ALA A 51 14.98 -6.34 -18.99
CA ALA A 51 15.96 -6.64 -20.02
C ALA A 51 15.48 -7.88 -20.79
N ALA A 52 15.63 -7.88 -22.11
CA ALA A 52 15.02 -8.84 -23.05
C ALA A 52 15.32 -10.35 -22.83
N PHE A 53 16.04 -10.72 -21.77
CA PHE A 53 16.51 -12.07 -21.47
C PHE A 53 16.31 -12.49 -20.01
N THR A 54 15.41 -11.85 -19.25
CA THR A 54 15.12 -12.24 -17.87
C THR A 54 13.70 -12.79 -17.72
N ASP A 55 13.61 -14.08 -17.40
CA ASP A 55 12.34 -14.81 -17.19
C ASP A 55 11.82 -14.72 -15.74
N PHE A 56 12.47 -13.93 -14.89
CA PHE A 56 12.08 -13.72 -13.50
C PHE A 56 11.82 -12.24 -13.22
N TRP A 57 10.81 -11.98 -12.40
CA TRP A 57 10.35 -10.64 -12.04
C TRP A 57 10.65 -10.39 -10.57
N PHE A 58 11.58 -9.46 -10.30
CA PHE A 58 11.90 -9.02 -8.94
C PHE A 58 12.08 -7.51 -8.94
N SER A 59 11.37 -6.82 -8.04
CA SER A 59 11.66 -5.43 -7.72
C SER A 59 12.30 -5.41 -6.36
N GLU A 60 13.55 -4.96 -6.27
CA GLU A 60 14.10 -4.57 -4.98
C GLU A 60 13.21 -3.47 -4.38
N PRO A 61 12.87 -3.54 -3.08
CA PRO A 61 12.16 -2.47 -2.41
C PRO A 61 13.09 -1.25 -2.34
N ILE A 62 12.63 -0.12 -2.85
CA ILE A 62 13.35 1.15 -2.78
C ILE A 62 12.76 1.95 -1.62
N GLY A 63 13.57 2.37 -0.66
CA GLY A 63 13.08 3.14 0.49
C GLY A 63 12.25 4.36 0.09
N ALA A 64 11.16 4.60 0.81
CA ALA A 64 10.20 5.67 0.60
C ALA A 64 9.91 6.42 1.91
N PRO A 65 9.45 7.69 1.84
CA PRO A 65 8.82 8.34 2.97
C PRO A 65 7.54 7.60 3.40
N SER A 66 7.24 7.59 4.70
CA SER A 66 6.01 6.99 5.24
C SER A 66 4.75 7.80 4.98
N PHE A 67 4.90 9.08 4.56
CA PHE A 67 3.80 10.03 4.36
C PHE A 67 2.87 10.18 5.58
N GLY A 68 3.39 9.88 6.78
CA GLY A 68 2.61 9.91 8.02
C GLY A 68 1.62 8.75 8.18
N PHE A 69 1.73 7.68 7.39
CA PHE A 69 0.90 6.49 7.55
C PHE A 69 1.19 5.79 8.89
N ASP A 70 0.16 5.63 9.71
CA ASP A 70 0.19 4.98 11.03
C ASP A 70 -0.83 3.83 11.14
N GLY A 71 -1.44 3.45 10.02
CA GLY A 71 -2.43 2.38 9.92
C GLY A 71 -1.86 0.95 9.90
N ASP A 72 -2.74 -0.03 9.70
CA ASP A 72 -2.32 -1.42 9.52
C ASP A 72 -1.54 -1.56 8.22
N TRP A 73 -0.27 -1.95 8.29
CA TRP A 73 0.62 -2.11 7.15
C TRP A 73 0.02 -2.98 6.03
N ARG A 74 -0.83 -3.96 6.38
CA ARG A 74 -1.52 -4.84 5.40
C ARG A 74 -2.50 -4.08 4.50
N SER A 75 -2.92 -2.90 4.92
CA SER A 75 -3.83 -2.01 4.17
C SER A 75 -3.12 -0.87 3.43
N SER A 76 -1.78 -0.78 3.54
CA SER A 76 -1.01 0.34 3.01
C SER A 76 -0.79 0.30 1.48
N LEU A 77 -1.02 -0.85 0.82
CA LEU A 77 -0.73 -1.03 -0.59
C LEU A 77 -1.48 0.01 -1.44
N THR A 78 -0.73 0.96 -1.98
CA THR A 78 -1.25 2.08 -2.75
C THR A 78 -0.67 2.03 -4.15
N GLU A 79 -1.53 1.91 -5.15
CA GLU A 79 -1.14 1.92 -6.55
C GLU A 79 -0.98 3.36 -7.08
N ARG A 80 0.04 3.58 -7.91
CA ARG A 80 0.26 4.87 -8.57
C ARG A 80 -0.91 5.20 -9.50
N PRO A 81 -1.55 6.37 -9.35
CA PRO A 81 -2.61 6.77 -10.25
C PRO A 81 -2.16 6.77 -11.71
N SER A 82 -2.92 6.09 -12.56
CA SER A 82 -2.72 6.15 -14.00
C SER A 82 -2.89 7.60 -14.48
N ARG A 83 -1.97 8.09 -15.31
CA ARG A 83 -2.02 9.46 -15.89
C ARG A 83 -3.36 9.76 -16.61
N PHE A 84 -4.04 8.73 -17.08
CA PHE A 84 -5.32 8.80 -17.79
C PHE A 84 -6.57 8.72 -16.88
N GLY A 85 -6.41 8.58 -15.56
CA GLY A 85 -7.51 8.38 -14.61
C GLY A 85 -8.27 9.65 -14.19
N LEU A 86 -7.91 10.82 -14.71
CA LEU A 86 -8.56 12.11 -14.42
C LEU A 86 -9.65 12.51 -15.43
N VAL A 87 -10.23 11.53 -16.14
CA VAL A 87 -11.44 11.73 -16.95
C VAL A 87 -12.52 10.78 -16.46
N ARG A 88 -13.31 11.22 -15.47
CA ARG A 88 -14.70 10.80 -15.26
C ARG A 88 -15.44 11.83 -14.43
#